data_AF-M2RVJ5-F1
#
_entry.id   AF-M2RVJ5-F1
#
_cell.length_a   1.000
_cell.length_b   1.000
_cell.length_c   1.000
_cell.angle_alpha   90.00
_cell.angle_beta   90.00
_cell.angle_gamma   90.00
#
_symmetry.space_group_name_H-M   'P 1'
#
loop_
_entity.id
_entity.type
_entity.pdbx_description
1 polymer ?
#
loop_
_entity_poly.entity_id
_entity_poly.type
_entity_poly.pdbx_seq_one_letter_code
_entity_poly.pdbx_strand_id
1 'polypeptide(L)'
;MEEANTKRNTNNDILQYGDMFKDAIPLTTSEVLEEVSTKGTGKYARETEEYCKQFKDNGNSKELIEKLKSMSHLSLLEIVSLCNFKPTSNDQAKMLIKSLDNYPDSDLKNVIAILDSDSKGLDEDDLD
;
A
#
# COMPACT_ATOMS: atom_id res chain seq x y z
N MET A 1 5.76 31.56 -31.36
CA MET A 1 5.96 30.11 -31.19
C MET A 1 7.19 30.00 -30.31
N GLU A 2 6.97 29.83 -29.01
CA GLU A 2 8.02 29.57 -28.02
C GLU A 2 7.44 28.50 -27.10
N GLU A 3 8.07 27.33 -27.14
CA GLU A 3 7.72 26.15 -26.36
C GLU A 3 8.14 26.39 -24.91
N ALA A 4 7.14 26.52 -24.02
CA ALA A 4 7.37 26.49 -22.59
C ALA A 4 7.86 25.08 -22.21
N ASN A 5 9.16 24.96 -22.00
CA ASN A 5 9.83 23.81 -21.41
C ASN A 5 9.49 23.75 -19.91
N THR A 6 8.23 23.47 -19.58
CA THR A 6 7.81 23.15 -18.22
C THR A 6 8.31 21.75 -17.90
N LYS A 7 9.44 21.68 -17.20
CA LYS A 7 9.83 20.52 -16.38
C LYS A 7 8.56 20.01 -15.68
N ARG A 8 8.13 18.80 -16.02
CA ARG A 8 6.98 18.14 -15.39
C ARG A 8 7.19 18.20 -13.88
N ASN A 9 6.34 18.94 -13.19
CA ASN A 9 6.30 18.95 -11.75
C ASN A 9 5.80 17.55 -11.34
N THR A 10 6.72 16.69 -10.91
CA THR A 10 6.48 15.29 -10.51
C THR A 10 5.63 15.14 -9.24
N ASN A 11 4.93 16.20 -8.82
CA ASN A 11 4.10 16.28 -7.62
C ASN A 11 2.60 16.40 -7.94
N ASN A 12 2.11 15.78 -9.02
CA ASN A 12 0.73 15.98 -9.45
C ASN A 12 -0.31 15.01 -8.84
N ASP A 13 0.00 14.34 -7.73
CA ASP A 13 -0.98 13.66 -6.86
C ASP A 13 -0.39 13.38 -5.47
N ILE A 14 0.02 14.43 -4.74
CA ILE A 14 0.04 14.32 -3.28
C ILE A 14 -1.43 14.31 -2.89
N LEU A 15 -1.96 13.13 -2.55
CA LEU A 15 -3.30 12.95 -1.98
C LEU A 15 -3.61 14.09 -1.01
N GLN A 16 -4.43 15.07 -1.44
CA GLN A 16 -4.66 16.30 -0.70
C GLN A 16 -5.68 16.03 0.41
N TYR A 17 -5.20 15.47 1.51
CA TYR A 17 -5.99 15.36 2.72
C TYR A 17 -6.11 16.72 3.40
N GLY A 18 -7.23 16.92 4.10
CA GLY A 18 -7.39 18.10 4.94
C GLY A 18 -6.28 18.19 6.00
N ASP A 19 -5.99 19.40 6.48
CA ASP A 19 -4.87 19.73 7.37
C ASP A 19 -4.71 18.79 8.58
N MET A 20 -5.80 18.19 9.05
CA MET A 20 -5.79 17.24 10.17
C MET A 20 -4.99 15.95 9.89
N PHE A 21 -4.72 15.61 8.62
CA PHE A 21 -4.00 14.40 8.22
C PHE A 21 -2.62 14.68 7.64
N LYS A 22 -2.16 15.95 7.64
CA LYS A 22 -0.89 16.34 7.02
C LYS A 22 0.33 15.58 7.59
N ASP A 23 0.25 15.24 8.88
CA ASP A 23 1.30 14.52 9.62
C ASP A 23 0.89 13.07 9.96
N ALA A 24 -0.23 12.60 9.41
CA ALA A 24 -0.74 11.26 9.70
C ALA A 24 0.11 10.19 8.98
N ILE A 25 0.44 9.13 9.72
CA ILE A 25 1.11 7.95 9.17
C ILE A 25 0.04 6.90 8.88
N PRO A 26 -0.22 6.55 7.62
CA PRO A 26 -1.17 5.50 7.30
C PRO A 26 -0.60 4.14 7.73
N LEU A 27 -1.49 3.28 8.24
CA LEU A 27 -1.15 1.95 8.75
C LEU A 27 -1.87 0.88 7.92
N THR A 28 -1.20 -0.24 7.72
CA THR A 28 -1.82 -1.46 7.18
C THR A 28 -2.83 -2.05 8.17
N THR A 29 -3.76 -2.87 7.69
CA THR A 29 -4.73 -3.55 8.54
C THR A 29 -4.05 -4.41 9.61
N SER A 30 -2.88 -4.97 9.30
CA SER A 30 -2.04 -5.76 10.22
C SER A 30 -1.39 -4.90 11.31
N GLU A 31 -0.89 -3.71 10.97
CA GLU A 31 -0.37 -2.75 11.95
C GLU A 31 -1.48 -2.19 12.85
N VAL A 32 -2.66 -1.93 12.27
CA VAL A 32 -3.84 -1.53 13.06
C VAL A 32 -4.22 -2.65 14.03
N LEU A 33 -4.19 -3.92 13.60
CA LEU A 33 -4.46 -5.07 14.47
C LEU A 33 -3.51 -5.11 15.67
N GLU A 34 -2.21 -4.94 15.43
CA GLU A 34 -1.19 -4.90 16.49
C GLU A 34 -1.49 -3.79 17.51
N GLU A 35 -1.80 -2.59 17.05
CA GLU A 35 -2.10 -1.44 17.91
C GLU A 35 -3.40 -1.63 18.72
N VAL A 36 -4.49 -2.12 18.08
CA VAL A 36 -5.76 -2.31 18.80
C VAL A 36 -5.73 -3.51 19.75
N SER A 37 -5.04 -4.60 19.40
CA SER A 37 -4.91 -5.76 20.29
C SER A 37 -4.01 -5.49 21.50
N THR A 38 -3.08 -4.54 21.42
CA THR A 38 -2.16 -4.22 22.53
C THR A 38 -2.62 -3.05 23.40
N LYS A 39 -3.28 -2.05 22.83
CA LYS A 39 -3.59 -0.76 23.50
C LYS A 39 -5.06 -0.33 23.37
N GLY A 40 -5.89 -1.08 22.63
CA GLY A 40 -7.25 -0.68 22.28
C GLY A 40 -8.19 -0.60 23.49
N THR A 41 -8.57 0.61 23.87
CA THR A 41 -9.57 0.88 24.94
C THR A 41 -10.74 1.74 24.48
N GLY A 42 -10.90 1.92 23.16
CA GLY A 42 -11.95 2.73 22.56
C GLY A 42 -13.28 1.99 22.36
N LYS A 43 -14.36 2.77 22.21
CA LYS A 43 -15.73 2.26 21.97
C LYS A 43 -15.84 1.25 20.83
N TYR A 44 -14.97 1.35 19.82
CA TYR A 44 -14.97 0.50 18.63
C TYR A 44 -13.73 -0.40 18.53
N ALA A 45 -12.92 -0.50 19.59
CA ALA A 45 -11.66 -1.24 19.54
C ALA A 45 -11.89 -2.73 19.23
N ARG A 46 -12.93 -3.32 19.82
CA ARG A 46 -13.28 -4.73 19.60
C ARG A 46 -13.76 -4.98 18.17
N GLU A 47 -14.66 -4.15 17.66
CA GLU A 47 -15.16 -4.26 16.29
C GLU A 47 -14.03 -4.04 15.26
N THR A 48 -13.11 -3.12 15.56
CA THR A 48 -11.92 -2.88 14.72
C THR A 48 -10.99 -4.08 14.74
N GLU A 49 -10.74 -4.66 15.91
CA GLU A 49 -9.92 -5.87 16.05
C GLU A 49 -10.55 -7.06 15.30
N GLU A 50 -11.86 -7.28 15.46
CA GLU A 50 -12.60 -8.34 14.76
C GLU A 50 -12.53 -8.16 13.24
N TYR A 51 -12.71 -6.92 12.75
CA TYR A 51 -12.52 -6.60 11.33
C TYR A 51 -11.10 -6.95 10.89
N CYS A 52 -10.08 -6.41 11.56
CA CYS A 52 -8.69 -6.63 11.17
C CYS A 52 -8.29 -8.12 11.20
N LYS A 53 -8.82 -8.91 12.14
CA LYS A 53 -8.60 -10.37 12.19
C LYS A 53 -9.11 -11.11 10.95
N GLN A 54 -10.23 -10.67 10.36
CA GLN A 54 -10.78 -11.27 9.13
C GLN A 54 -9.88 -11.02 7.91
N PHE A 55 -9.07 -9.97 7.94
CA PHE A 55 -8.15 -9.59 6.87
C PHE A 55 -6.67 -9.83 7.24
N LYS A 56 -6.42 -10.60 8.31
CA LYS A 56 -5.08 -10.82 8.90
C LYS A 56 -4.12 -11.59 7.99
N ASP A 57 -4.63 -12.35 7.02
CA ASP A 57 -3.81 -13.03 6.00
C ASP A 57 -3.09 -12.08 5.03
N ASN A 58 -3.27 -10.77 5.20
CA ASN A 58 -2.46 -9.77 4.52
C ASN A 58 -1.12 -9.55 5.25
N GLY A 59 -0.36 -10.64 5.42
CA GLY A 59 1.06 -10.59 5.71
C GLY A 59 1.71 -9.58 4.78
N ASN A 60 1.99 -8.41 5.33
CA ASN A 60 2.80 -7.39 4.72
C ASN A 60 3.85 -7.14 5.80
N SER A 61 4.97 -7.85 5.67
CA SER A 61 6.09 -7.63 6.58
C SER A 61 6.46 -6.14 6.52
N LYS A 62 6.89 -5.55 7.64
CA LYS A 62 7.48 -4.19 7.62
C LYS A 62 8.56 -4.09 6.54
N GLU A 63 9.24 -5.19 6.25
CA GLU A 63 10.20 -5.37 5.17
C GLU A 63 9.59 -5.15 3.77
N LEU A 64 8.38 -5.65 3.48
CA LEU A 64 7.69 -5.41 2.21
C LEU A 64 7.39 -3.91 2.00
N ILE A 65 6.92 -3.22 3.03
CA ILE A 65 6.65 -1.78 2.97
C ILE A 65 7.95 -1.01 2.70
N GLU A 66 9.02 -1.31 3.43
CA GLU A 66 10.33 -0.69 3.20
C GLU A 66 10.90 -0.99 1.81
N LYS A 67 10.73 -2.23 1.33
CA LYS A 67 11.10 -2.62 -0.03
C LYS A 67 10.34 -1.79 -1.07
N LEU A 68 9.03 -1.65 -0.94
CA LEU A 68 8.21 -0.85 -1.86
C LEU A 68 8.57 0.64 -1.81
N LYS A 69 8.84 1.20 -0.63
CA LYS A 69 9.32 2.59 -0.49
C LYS A 69 10.65 2.82 -1.22
N SER A 70 11.55 1.84 -1.19
CA SER A 70 12.87 1.96 -1.82
C SER A 70 12.85 1.79 -3.35
N MET A 71 11.87 1.08 -3.88
CA MET A 71 11.82 0.66 -5.29
C MET A 71 10.81 1.45 -6.14
N SER A 72 9.95 2.25 -5.53
CA SER A 72 8.85 2.93 -6.22
C SER A 72 8.81 4.43 -5.91
N HIS A 73 8.12 5.18 -6.76
CA HIS A 73 7.79 6.58 -6.51
C HIS A 73 6.39 6.73 -5.88
N LEU A 74 5.87 5.65 -5.30
CA LEU A 74 4.56 5.64 -4.66
C LEU A 74 4.59 6.39 -3.34
N SER A 75 3.49 7.07 -3.02
CA SER A 75 3.26 7.61 -1.70
C SER A 75 3.06 6.49 -0.67
N LEU A 76 3.31 6.80 0.60
CA LEU A 76 3.13 5.83 1.68
C LEU A 76 1.69 5.29 1.75
N LEU A 77 0.68 6.12 1.45
CA LEU A 77 -0.69 5.65 1.45
C LEU A 77 -0.99 4.72 0.28
N GLU A 78 -0.45 4.97 -0.91
CA GLU A 78 -0.60 4.06 -2.05
C GLU A 78 0.03 2.71 -1.74
N ILE A 79 1.23 2.71 -1.13
CA ILE A 79 1.90 1.48 -0.68
C ILE A 79 1.02 0.73 0.32
N VAL A 80 0.54 1.39 1.38
CA VAL A 80 -0.34 0.78 2.39
C VAL A 80 -1.64 0.27 1.76
N SER A 81 -2.21 1.02 0.81
CA SER A 81 -3.44 0.63 0.10
C SER A 81 -3.21 -0.61 -0.77
N LEU A 82 -2.10 -0.66 -1.51
CA LEU A 82 -1.71 -1.83 -2.31
C LEU A 82 -1.48 -3.06 -1.44
N CYS A 83 -0.82 -2.89 -0.29
CA CYS A 83 -0.64 -3.93 0.72
C CYS A 83 -1.97 -4.45 1.28
N ASN A 84 -2.95 -3.57 1.52
CA ASN A 84 -4.26 -3.95 2.05
C ASN A 84 -5.17 -4.59 0.98
N PHE A 85 -5.12 -4.11 -0.27
CA PHE A 85 -6.00 -4.58 -1.35
C PHE A 85 -5.46 -5.77 -2.14
N LYS A 86 -4.14 -5.94 -2.21
CA LYS A 86 -3.44 -6.98 -2.99
C LYS A 86 -3.99 -7.17 -4.41
N PRO A 87 -3.99 -6.12 -5.25
CA PRO A 87 -4.48 -6.25 -6.62
C PRO A 87 -3.63 -7.24 -7.41
N THR A 88 -4.27 -8.02 -8.28
CA THR A 88 -3.63 -9.05 -9.12
C THR A 88 -3.34 -8.55 -10.54
N SER A 89 -3.80 -7.34 -10.89
CA SER A 89 -3.57 -6.72 -12.19
C SER A 89 -3.48 -5.19 -12.10
N ASN A 90 -2.85 -4.56 -13.09
CA ASN A 90 -2.76 -3.09 -13.19
C ASN A 90 -4.15 -2.45 -13.21
N ASP A 91 -5.09 -3.02 -13.97
CA ASP A 91 -6.46 -2.52 -14.07
C ASP A 91 -7.16 -2.56 -12.71
N GLN A 92 -6.98 -3.65 -11.94
CA GLN A 92 -7.54 -3.76 -10.60
C GLN A 92 -6.91 -2.74 -9.64
N ALA A 93 -5.59 -2.55 -9.70
CA ALA A 93 -4.88 -1.58 -8.88
C ALA A 93 -5.36 -0.14 -9.15
N LYS A 94 -5.47 0.25 -10.42
CA LYS A 94 -5.95 1.59 -10.85
C LYS A 94 -7.45 1.79 -10.59
N MET A 95 -8.24 0.72 -10.61
CA MET A 95 -9.65 0.77 -10.23
C MET A 95 -9.82 1.02 -8.73
N LEU A 96 -9.04 0.32 -7.89
CA LEU A 96 -9.13 0.42 -6.43
C LEU A 96 -8.43 1.67 -5.88
N ILE A 97 -7.35 2.12 -6.51
CA ILE A 97 -6.49 3.22 -6.05
C ILE A 97 -6.34 4.21 -7.21
N LYS A 98 -7.25 5.16 -7.25
CA LYS A 98 -7.40 6.11 -8.37
C LYS A 98 -6.17 6.99 -8.63
N SER A 99 -5.36 7.29 -7.61
CA SER A 99 -4.12 8.05 -7.78
C SER A 99 -3.07 7.31 -8.64
N LEU A 100 -3.23 6.00 -8.85
CA LEU A 100 -2.36 5.21 -9.72
C LEU A 100 -2.71 5.32 -11.21
N ASP A 101 -3.78 6.04 -11.60
CA ASP A 101 -4.21 6.12 -13.01
C ASP A 101 -3.05 6.57 -13.94
N ASN A 102 -2.21 7.49 -13.46
CA ASN A 102 -1.03 8.01 -14.17
C ASN A 102 0.29 7.28 -13.84
N TYR A 103 0.27 6.29 -12.95
CA TYR A 103 1.47 5.54 -12.57
C TYR A 103 1.89 4.59 -13.72
N PRO A 104 3.20 4.48 -14.03
CA PRO A 104 3.66 3.66 -15.15
C PRO A 104 3.27 2.18 -15.01
N ASP A 105 2.66 1.62 -16.06
CA ASP A 105 2.17 0.23 -16.05
C ASP A 105 3.28 -0.80 -15.85
N SER A 106 4.49 -0.54 -16.39
CA SER A 106 5.66 -1.39 -16.19
C SER A 106 6.04 -1.49 -14.72
N ASP A 107 6.01 -0.35 -14.02
CA ASP A 107 6.44 -0.23 -12.64
C ASP A 107 5.35 -0.79 -11.72
N LEU A 108 4.08 -0.55 -12.05
CA LEU A 108 2.94 -1.09 -11.33
C LEU A 108 2.93 -2.62 -11.38
N LYS A 109 3.25 -3.18 -12.56
CA LYS A 109 3.35 -4.63 -12.74
C LYS A 109 4.46 -5.23 -11.87
N ASN A 110 5.59 -4.56 -11.74
CA ASN A 110 6.68 -4.98 -10.85
C ASN A 110 6.25 -4.93 -9.37
N VAL A 111 5.56 -3.87 -8.96
CA VAL A 111 5.01 -3.74 -7.60
C VAL A 111 4.03 -4.89 -7.29
N ILE A 112 3.08 -5.17 -8.20
CA ILE A 112 2.12 -6.26 -8.04
C ILE A 112 2.82 -7.62 -7.94
N ALA A 113 3.85 -7.86 -8.76
CA ALA A 113 4.63 -9.10 -8.69
C ALA A 113 5.33 -9.27 -7.33
N ILE A 114 5.83 -8.18 -6.74
CA ILE A 114 6.42 -8.21 -5.39
C ILE A 114 5.36 -8.58 -4.33
N LEU A 115 4.17 -8.00 -4.42
CA LEU A 115 3.05 -8.32 -3.52
C LEU A 115 2.61 -9.80 -3.63
N ASP A 116 2.60 -10.36 -4.84
CA ASP A 116 2.28 -11.78 -5.07
C ASP A 116 3.40 -12.70 -4.53
N SER A 117 4.67 -12.30 -4.70
CA SER A 117 5.81 -13.10 -4.21
C SER A 117 5.93 -13.16 -2.69
N ASP A 118 5.46 -12.15 -1.95
CA ASP A 118 5.40 -12.19 -0.48
C ASP A 118 4.22 -13.04 0.02
N SER A 119 3.23 -13.28 -0.85
CA SER A 119 2.04 -14.11 -0.57
C SER A 119 2.31 -15.60 -0.76
N LYS A 120 3.25 -15.93 -1.65
CA LYS A 120 3.82 -17.26 -1.80
C LYS A 120 5.03 -17.32 -0.89
N GLY A 121 4.82 -17.70 0.37
CA GLY A 121 5.92 -18.16 1.21
C GLY A 121 6.80 -19.08 0.37
N LEU A 122 8.12 -18.92 0.46
CA LEU A 122 9.05 -19.86 -0.15
C LEU A 122 8.61 -21.27 0.28
N ASP A 123 7.98 -22.00 -0.62
CA ASP A 123 7.93 -23.47 -0.53
C ASP A 123 9.39 -23.89 -0.76
N GLU A 124 10.14 -23.95 0.33
CA GLU A 124 11.46 -24.58 0.39
C GLU A 124 11.33 -26.12 0.31
N ASP A 125 10.38 -26.63 -0.46
CA ASP A 125 10.07 -28.06 -0.61
C ASP A 125 10.09 -28.52 -2.09
N ASP A 126 10.70 -27.75 -3.00
CA ASP A 126 10.85 -28.13 -4.42
C ASP A 126 12.28 -27.90 -4.94
N LEU A 127 13.27 -28.26 -4.12
CA LEU A 127 14.65 -28.51 -4.57
C LEU A 127 14.99 -29.98 -4.31
N ASP A 128 14.67 -30.83 -5.29
CA ASP A 128 15.22 -32.18 -5.46
C ASP A 128 16.76 -32.19 -5.42
#